data_AF-A0A845Z4Z9-F1
#
_entry.id   AF-A0A845Z4Z9-F1
#
_cell.length_a   1.000
_cell.length_b   1.000
_cell.length_c   1.000
_cell.angle_alpha   90.00
_cell.angle_beta   90.00
_cell.angle_gamma   90.00
#
_symmetry.space_group_name_H-M   'P 1'
#
loop_
_entity.id
_entity.type
_entity.pdbx_description
1 polymer ?
#
loop_
_entity_poly.entity_id
_entity_poly.type
_entity_poly.pdbx_seq_one_letter_code
_entity_poly.pdbx_strand_id
1 'polypeptide(L)'
;MNKEKFDLEFRELFTRNNRESDSLFIYIRMRLNQYNLNKLYEPNYILNEVYSRGIKALEEGKTINSILGWIRGTGFNVIRELSKKKSKTKSFEELSEKESKYVTKSLNLRQQDATLQNWVEEVNNEVELLNEALKKLTPEEQRLLNYKEIRGLSWQEIASLEEYQGIKPSALRKRKERIIKKLCEFCHS
;
A
#
# COMPACT_ATOMS: atom_id res chain seq x y z
N MET A 1 -18.43 14.55 -0.92
CA MET A 1 -17.73 15.54 -0.07
C MET A 1 -17.33 16.73 -0.94
N ASN A 2 -17.26 17.96 -0.41
CA ASN A 2 -16.78 19.15 -1.14
C ASN A 2 -15.26 19.39 -0.90
N LYS A 3 -14.65 20.32 -1.65
CA LYS A 3 -13.18 20.58 -1.63
C LYS A 3 -12.66 21.00 -0.25
N GLU A 4 -13.37 21.88 0.43
CA GLU A 4 -12.98 22.38 1.76
C GLU A 4 -12.99 21.27 2.81
N LYS A 5 -14.04 20.46 2.83
CA LYS A 5 -14.12 19.30 3.74
C LYS A 5 -13.06 18.25 3.41
N PHE A 6 -12.76 18.03 2.14
CA PHE A 6 -11.66 17.14 1.73
C PHE A 6 -10.31 17.65 2.22
N ASP A 7 -10.00 18.94 2.04
CA ASP A 7 -8.73 19.52 2.49
C ASP A 7 -8.58 19.45 4.01
N LEU A 8 -9.66 19.73 4.75
CA LEU A 8 -9.69 19.63 6.20
C LEU A 8 -9.44 18.19 6.67
N GLU A 9 -10.26 17.24 6.24
CA GLU A 9 -10.13 15.84 6.67
C GLU A 9 -8.79 15.24 6.21
N PHE A 10 -8.28 15.62 5.03
CA PHE A 10 -6.97 15.16 4.56
C PHE A 10 -5.84 15.68 5.44
N ARG A 11 -5.88 16.95 5.87
CA ARG A 11 -4.88 17.51 6.81
C ARG A 11 -5.00 16.90 8.19
N GLU A 12 -6.22 16.68 8.68
CA GLU A 12 -6.48 16.08 9.98
C GLU A 12 -5.90 14.67 10.09
N LEU A 13 -5.87 13.91 8.99
CA LEU A 13 -5.20 12.62 8.95
C LEU A 13 -3.72 12.70 9.30
N PHE A 14 -3.04 13.82 9.03
CA PHE A 14 -1.60 13.98 9.30
C PHE A 14 -1.30 14.81 10.54
N THR A 15 -2.30 15.05 11.40
CA THR A 15 -2.07 15.62 12.73
C THR A 15 -1.41 14.60 13.66
N ARG A 16 -0.67 15.08 14.68
CA ARG A 16 0.10 14.23 15.61
C ARG A 16 -0.82 13.20 16.29
N ASN A 17 -0.31 11.98 16.46
CA ASN A 17 -0.98 10.84 17.14
C ASN A 17 -2.21 10.25 16.43
N ASN A 18 -2.35 10.42 15.11
CA ASN A 18 -3.38 9.74 14.36
C ASN A 18 -2.91 8.36 13.88
N ARG A 19 -3.37 7.28 14.54
CA ARG A 19 -3.06 5.89 14.17
C ARG A 19 -3.41 5.54 12.72
N GLU A 20 -4.42 6.21 12.14
CA GLU A 20 -4.80 5.99 10.74
C GLU A 20 -3.74 6.54 9.77
N SER A 21 -3.05 7.63 10.14
CA SER A 21 -1.92 8.18 9.42
C SER A 21 -0.78 7.18 9.31
N ASP A 22 -0.40 6.60 10.44
CA ASP A 22 0.71 5.66 10.53
C ASP A 22 0.40 4.41 9.68
N SER A 23 -0.83 3.91 9.77
CA SER A 23 -1.32 2.83 8.92
C SER A 23 -1.24 3.16 7.43
N LEU A 24 -1.55 4.40 7.02
CA LEU A 24 -1.45 4.83 5.62
C LEU A 24 0.01 4.93 5.16
N PHE A 25 0.90 5.48 5.98
CA PHE A 25 2.33 5.55 5.68
C PHE A 25 2.94 4.16 5.52
N ILE A 26 2.64 3.24 6.45
CA ILE A 26 3.08 1.84 6.39
C ILE A 26 2.52 1.19 5.11
N TYR A 27 1.24 1.34 4.83
CA TYR A 27 0.61 0.80 3.62
C TYR A 27 1.33 1.27 2.34
N ILE A 28 1.57 2.57 2.21
CA ILE A 28 2.25 3.15 1.04
C ILE A 28 3.69 2.64 0.95
N ARG A 29 4.43 2.62 2.06
CA ARG A 29 5.81 2.12 2.11
C ARG A 29 5.89 0.64 1.70
N MET A 30 4.99 -0.20 2.21
CA MET A 30 4.90 -1.61 1.82
C MET A 30 4.64 -1.77 0.32
N ARG A 31 3.73 -0.98 -0.25
CA ARG A 31 3.44 -1.03 -1.70
C ARG A 31 4.63 -0.52 -2.53
N LEU A 32 5.32 0.53 -2.10
CA LEU A 32 6.55 0.99 -2.76
C LEU A 32 7.63 -0.11 -2.75
N ASN A 33 7.81 -0.82 -1.64
CA ASN A 33 8.71 -1.98 -1.56
C ASN A 33 8.30 -3.08 -2.54
N GLN A 34 7.01 -3.45 -2.57
CA GLN A 34 6.48 -4.50 -3.45
C GLN A 34 6.78 -4.24 -4.93
N TYR A 35 6.74 -2.97 -5.37
CA TYR A 35 7.05 -2.58 -6.74
C TYR A 35 8.52 -2.19 -6.96
N ASN A 36 9.40 -2.40 -5.97
CA ASN A 36 10.81 -1.99 -5.98
C ASN A 36 11.00 -0.50 -6.30
N LEU A 37 10.12 0.34 -5.77
CA LEU A 37 10.08 1.80 -5.96
C LEU A 37 10.56 2.58 -4.73
N ASN A 38 10.77 1.90 -3.61
CA ASN A 38 11.19 2.47 -2.33
C ASN A 38 12.55 3.21 -2.35
N LYS A 39 13.41 2.93 -3.34
CA LYS A 39 14.66 3.67 -3.54
C LYS A 39 14.48 4.95 -4.36
N LEU A 40 13.34 5.11 -5.02
CA LEU A 40 13.07 6.18 -5.98
C LEU A 40 12.02 7.17 -5.47
N TYR A 41 11.08 6.69 -4.64
CA TYR A 41 9.95 7.47 -4.18
C TYR A 41 9.72 7.26 -2.69
N GLU A 42 9.45 8.35 -1.99
CA GLU A 42 9.04 8.36 -0.59
C GLU A 42 7.51 8.36 -0.45
N PRO A 43 6.94 7.87 0.67
CA PRO A 43 5.49 7.90 0.89
C PRO A 43 4.86 9.29 0.74
N ASN A 44 5.56 10.35 1.15
CA ASN A 44 5.10 11.73 1.00
C ASN A 44 4.85 12.12 -0.45
N TYR A 45 5.67 11.63 -1.39
CA TYR A 45 5.48 11.88 -2.81
C TYR A 45 4.15 11.28 -3.30
N ILE A 46 3.86 10.06 -2.88
CA ILE A 46 2.61 9.38 -3.23
C ILE A 46 1.41 10.10 -2.63
N LEU A 47 1.50 10.54 -1.36
CA LEU A 47 0.43 11.28 -0.69
C LEU A 47 0.13 12.62 -1.37
N ASN A 48 1.17 13.35 -1.81
CA ASN A 48 0.98 14.59 -2.57
C ASN A 48 0.26 14.35 -3.90
N GLU A 49 0.66 13.31 -4.65
CA GLU A 49 -0.02 12.91 -5.89
C GLU A 49 -1.49 12.53 -5.65
N VAL A 50 -1.75 11.78 -4.58
CA VAL A 50 -3.12 11.40 -4.18
C VAL A 50 -3.96 12.62 -3.85
N TYR A 51 -3.41 13.58 -3.11
CA TYR A 51 -4.07 14.84 -2.78
C TYR A 51 -4.42 15.62 -4.04
N SER A 52 -3.44 15.85 -4.93
CA SER A 52 -3.66 16.57 -6.19
C SER A 52 -4.75 15.93 -7.05
N ARG A 53 -4.76 14.59 -7.14
CA ARG A 53 -5.82 13.86 -7.85
C ARG A 53 -7.18 13.97 -7.15
N GLY A 54 -7.21 14.03 -5.83
CA GLY A 54 -8.42 14.24 -5.04
C GLY A 54 -9.03 15.61 -5.33
N ILE A 55 -8.24 16.67 -5.28
CA ILE A 55 -8.68 18.03 -5.63
C ILE A 55 -9.25 18.08 -7.03
N LYS A 56 -8.52 17.54 -8.02
CA LYS A 56 -8.98 17.50 -9.42
C LYS A 56 -10.28 16.71 -9.59
N ALA A 57 -10.42 15.58 -8.91
CA ALA A 57 -11.64 14.79 -8.97
C ALA A 57 -12.86 15.55 -8.43
N LEU A 58 -12.69 16.32 -7.35
CA LEU A 58 -13.75 17.15 -6.77
C LEU A 58 -14.11 18.33 -7.68
N GLU A 59 -13.13 18.94 -8.35
CA GLU A 59 -13.35 19.99 -9.36
C GLU A 59 -14.12 19.46 -10.58
N GLU A 60 -13.89 18.19 -10.95
CA GLU A 60 -14.65 17.48 -11.99
C GLU A 60 -16.05 17.01 -11.52
N GLY A 61 -16.47 17.37 -10.30
CA GLY A 61 -17.77 17.01 -9.75
C GLY A 61 -17.89 15.57 -9.27
N LYS A 62 -16.78 14.82 -9.15
CA LYS A 62 -16.80 13.44 -8.63
C LYS A 62 -16.99 13.46 -7.11
N THR A 63 -17.69 12.47 -6.60
CA THR A 63 -17.93 12.32 -5.16
C THR A 63 -16.87 11.42 -4.52
N ILE A 64 -16.13 11.96 -3.56
CA ILE A 64 -15.30 11.19 -2.63
C ILE A 64 -16.11 10.92 -1.36
N ASN A 65 -16.30 9.63 -1.04
CA ASN A 65 -17.13 9.18 0.08
C ASN A 65 -16.31 8.88 1.36
N SER A 66 -15.04 8.49 1.20
CA SER A 66 -14.12 8.19 2.32
C SER A 66 -12.71 8.56 1.91
N ILE A 67 -12.03 9.39 2.70
CA ILE A 67 -10.65 9.79 2.42
C ILE A 67 -9.69 8.62 2.56
N LEU A 68 -9.80 7.82 3.61
CA LEU A 68 -8.95 6.63 3.76
C LEU A 68 -9.07 5.68 2.57
N GLY A 69 -10.31 5.45 2.11
CA GLY A 69 -10.57 4.64 0.92
C GLY A 69 -9.97 5.25 -0.34
N TRP A 70 -10.10 6.57 -0.50
CA TRP A 70 -9.50 7.32 -1.60
C TRP A 70 -7.97 7.23 -1.59
N ILE A 71 -7.33 7.44 -0.43
CA ILE A 71 -5.87 7.39 -0.31
C ILE A 71 -5.35 6.01 -0.64
N ARG A 72 -5.94 4.94 -0.08
CA ARG A 72 -5.51 3.56 -0.37
C ARG A 72 -5.69 3.21 -1.85
N GLY A 73 -6.86 3.50 -2.42
CA GLY A 73 -7.16 3.17 -3.83
C GLY A 73 -6.31 3.99 -4.81
N THR A 74 -6.32 5.31 -4.66
CA THR A 74 -5.58 6.23 -5.54
C THR A 74 -4.08 6.09 -5.35
N GLY A 75 -3.60 5.93 -4.11
CA GLY A 75 -2.17 5.74 -3.81
C GLY A 75 -1.63 4.46 -4.44
N PHE A 76 -2.37 3.36 -4.37
CA PHE A 76 -2.02 2.13 -5.09
C PHE A 76 -1.94 2.34 -6.61
N ASN A 77 -2.89 3.07 -7.19
CA ASN A 77 -2.89 3.38 -8.63
C ASN A 77 -1.69 4.23 -9.03
N VAL A 78 -1.34 5.25 -8.25
CA VAL A 78 -0.13 6.08 -8.46
C VAL A 78 1.11 5.19 -8.47
N ILE A 79 1.30 4.35 -7.45
CA ILE A 79 2.45 3.43 -7.37
C ILE A 79 2.49 2.48 -8.57
N ARG A 80 1.35 1.93 -8.98
CA ARG A 80 1.24 1.05 -10.15
C ARG A 80 1.62 1.78 -11.45
N GLU A 81 1.20 3.04 -11.60
CA GLU A 81 1.57 3.88 -12.75
C GLU A 81 3.07 4.18 -12.77
N LEU A 82 3.66 4.52 -11.63
CA LEU A 82 5.11 4.74 -11.50
C LEU A 82 5.90 3.47 -11.83
N SER A 83 5.42 2.31 -11.39
CA SER A 83 6.03 1.03 -11.72
C SER A 83 5.98 0.76 -13.23
N LYS A 84 4.82 0.98 -13.87
CA LYS A 84 4.69 0.84 -15.33
C LYS A 84 5.61 1.81 -16.07
N LYS A 85 5.76 3.05 -15.59
CA LYS A 85 6.71 4.02 -16.15
C LYS A 85 8.13 3.50 -16.04
N LYS A 86 8.55 3.03 -14.85
CA LYS A 86 9.87 2.41 -14.63
C LYS A 86 10.14 1.22 -15.57
N SER A 87 9.15 0.35 -15.78
CA SER A 87 9.29 -0.78 -16.72
C SER A 87 9.41 -0.33 -18.17
N LYS A 88 8.66 0.71 -18.58
CA LYS A 88 8.76 1.29 -19.93
C LYS A 88 10.10 2.00 -20.14
N THR A 89 10.60 2.71 -19.13
CA THR A 89 11.91 3.36 -19.17
C THR A 89 13.01 2.30 -19.26
N LYS A 90 12.93 1.20 -18.50
CA LYS A 90 13.88 0.08 -18.64
C LYS A 90 13.88 -0.56 -20.04
N SER A 91 12.70 -0.79 -20.64
CA SER A 91 12.62 -1.32 -22.02
C SER A 91 13.15 -0.35 -23.08
N PHE A 92 13.29 0.94 -22.76
CA PHE A 92 13.83 1.96 -23.66
C PHE A 92 15.32 2.25 -23.36
N GLU A 93 15.74 2.18 -22.09
CA GLU A 93 17.13 2.34 -21.64
C GLU A 93 18.01 1.13 -22.02
N GLU A 94 17.44 -0.07 -22.19
CA GLU A 94 18.14 -1.22 -22.78
C GLU A 94 18.53 -0.99 -24.26
N LEU A 95 18.01 0.05 -24.92
CA LEU A 95 18.45 0.51 -26.25
C LEU A 95 19.37 1.74 -26.20
N SER A 96 19.61 2.32 -25.02
CA SER A 96 20.33 3.58 -24.83
C SER A 96 21.42 3.47 -23.74
N GLU A 97 22.09 2.32 -23.69
CA GLU A 97 23.07 1.95 -22.66
C GLU A 97 24.41 2.72 -22.74
N LYS A 98 24.40 4.01 -23.10
CA LYS A 98 25.62 4.82 -23.17
C LYS A 98 25.61 6.18 -22.50
N GLU A 99 24.50 6.70 -21.97
CA GLU A 99 24.53 8.06 -21.41
C GLU A 99 23.54 8.26 -20.26
N SER A 100 24.00 8.02 -19.02
CA SER A 100 23.90 9.00 -17.92
C SER A 100 24.28 8.37 -16.57
N LYS A 101 25.55 8.52 -16.20
CA LYS A 101 25.95 8.84 -14.82
C LYS A 101 25.24 10.15 -14.42
N TYR A 102 25.20 10.50 -13.13
CA TYR A 102 24.47 11.64 -12.53
C TYR A 102 22.97 11.31 -12.32
N VAL A 103 22.40 11.20 -11.11
CA VAL A 103 22.47 12.13 -9.98
C VAL A 103 22.29 11.36 -8.66
N THR A 104 23.40 11.09 -7.97
CA THR A 104 23.38 10.76 -6.54
C THR A 104 23.69 12.05 -5.80
N LYS A 105 22.66 12.82 -5.42
CA LYS A 105 22.82 13.90 -4.44
C LYS A 105 22.19 13.45 -3.14
N SER A 106 23.06 12.93 -2.29
CA SER A 106 22.86 12.69 -0.86
C SER A 106 22.22 13.92 -0.19
N LEU A 107 21.07 13.70 0.45
CA LEU A 107 20.55 14.59 1.47
C LEU A 107 20.75 13.92 2.83
N ASN A 108 21.53 14.60 3.67
CA ASN A 108 21.82 14.24 5.05
C ASN A 108 20.52 14.13 5.87
N LEU A 109 20.19 12.93 6.34
CA LEU A 109 19.20 12.67 7.39
C LEU A 109 19.97 12.25 8.64
N ARG A 110 20.28 13.19 9.54
CA ARG A 110 20.95 12.93 10.82
C ARG A 110 20.25 13.59 12.03
N GLN A 111 18.94 13.83 11.95
CA GLN A 111 18.19 14.48 13.04
C GLN A 111 16.81 13.86 13.35
N GLN A 112 16.62 12.56 13.15
CA GLN A 112 15.34 11.89 13.52
C GLN A 112 15.52 10.59 14.34
N ASP A 113 16.69 10.34 14.93
CA ASP A 113 17.01 8.98 15.40
C ASP A 113 16.25 8.53 16.68
N ALA A 114 15.88 9.43 17.60
CA ALA A 114 15.25 9.01 18.86
C ALA A 114 13.75 8.68 18.74
N THR A 115 13.00 9.41 17.92
CA THR A 115 11.56 9.12 17.68
C THR A 115 11.35 8.00 16.69
N LEU A 116 12.30 7.79 15.76
CA LEU A 116 12.26 6.66 14.84
C LEU A 116 12.53 5.33 15.56
N GLN A 117 13.42 5.29 16.56
CA GLN A 117 13.72 4.05 17.29
C GLN A 117 12.51 3.50 18.04
N ASN A 118 11.79 4.33 18.79
CA ASN A 118 10.57 3.90 19.48
C ASN A 118 9.46 3.45 18.50
N TRP A 119 9.32 4.14 17.38
CA TRP A 119 8.35 3.77 16.33
C TRP A 119 8.72 2.47 15.62
N VAL A 120 10.01 2.22 15.40
CA VAL A 120 10.51 0.96 14.84
C VAL A 120 10.25 -0.19 15.80
N GLU A 121 10.43 0.00 17.11
CA GLU A 121 10.15 -1.03 18.12
C GLU A 121 8.65 -1.36 18.21
N GLU A 122 7.77 -0.36 18.24
CA GLU A 122 6.31 -0.58 18.25
C GLU A 122 5.83 -1.30 16.98
N VAL A 123 6.31 -0.89 15.80
CA VAL A 123 5.97 -1.55 14.53
C VAL A 123 6.53 -2.97 14.48
N ASN A 124 7.73 -3.22 15.01
CA ASN A 124 8.30 -4.56 15.04
C ASN A 124 7.46 -5.51 15.89
N ASN A 125 6.95 -5.06 17.05
CA ASN A 125 6.07 -5.86 17.89
C ASN A 125 4.76 -6.22 17.18
N GLU A 126 4.13 -5.28 16.48
CA GLU A 126 2.91 -5.55 15.70
C GLU A 126 3.18 -6.50 14.52
N VAL A 127 4.32 -6.36 13.86
CA VAL A 127 4.74 -7.24 12.76
C VAL A 127 5.05 -8.66 13.28
N GLU A 128 5.65 -8.79 14.45
CA GLU A 128 5.89 -10.09 15.09
C GLU A 128 4.58 -10.79 15.44
N LEU A 129 3.64 -10.10 16.10
CA LEU A 129 2.32 -10.63 16.40
C LEU A 129 1.56 -11.06 15.13
N LEU A 130 1.64 -10.26 14.06
CA LEU A 130 1.06 -10.62 12.78
C LEU A 130 1.73 -11.86 12.17
N ASN A 131 3.06 -11.97 12.25
CA ASN A 131 3.80 -13.13 11.75
C ASN A 131 3.43 -14.40 12.52
N GLU A 132 3.25 -14.32 13.84
CA GLU A 132 2.77 -15.44 14.67
C GLU A 132 1.33 -15.83 14.33
N ALA A 133 0.44 -14.85 14.16
CA ALA A 133 -0.93 -15.10 13.74
C ALA A 133 -0.99 -15.73 12.34
N LEU A 134 -0.13 -15.31 11.41
CA LEU A 134 -0.02 -15.90 10.08
C LEU A 134 0.44 -17.35 10.15
N LYS A 135 1.37 -17.71 11.03
CA LYS A 135 1.81 -19.11 11.23
C LYS A 135 0.68 -20.03 11.71
N LYS A 136 -0.32 -19.49 12.43
CA LYS A 136 -1.50 -20.25 12.91
C LYS A 136 -2.54 -20.50 11.81
N LEU A 137 -2.47 -19.81 10.67
CA LEU A 137 -3.36 -20.07 9.53
C LEU A 137 -3.01 -21.39 8.84
N THR A 138 -4.02 -22.01 8.23
CA THR A 138 -3.79 -23.20 7.40
C THR A 138 -3.01 -22.83 6.12
N PRO A 139 -2.24 -23.76 5.53
CA PRO A 139 -1.48 -23.50 4.30
C PRO A 139 -2.34 -22.99 3.15
N GLU A 140 -3.58 -23.46 3.05
CA GLU A 140 -4.53 -23.00 2.03
C GLU A 140 -4.95 -21.54 2.24
N GLU A 141 -5.23 -21.15 3.49
CA GLU A 141 -5.60 -19.77 3.84
C GLU A 141 -4.44 -18.80 3.59
N GLN A 142 -3.21 -19.22 3.94
CA GLN A 142 -2.00 -18.45 3.64
C GLN A 142 -1.79 -18.26 2.13
N ARG A 143 -2.01 -19.31 1.33
CA ARG A 143 -1.91 -19.22 -0.14
C ARG A 143 -2.93 -18.25 -0.71
N LEU A 144 -4.20 -18.31 -0.26
CA LEU A 144 -5.23 -17.37 -0.71
C LEU A 144 -4.88 -15.91 -0.37
N LEU A 145 -4.37 -15.67 0.83
CA LEU A 145 -3.85 -14.36 1.26
C LEU A 145 -2.66 -13.92 0.40
N ASN A 146 -1.73 -14.82 0.11
CA ASN A 146 -0.57 -14.52 -0.74
C ASN A 146 -1.01 -14.11 -2.14
N TYR A 147 -1.88 -14.90 -2.80
CA TYR A 147 -2.40 -14.56 -4.12
C TYR A 147 -3.10 -13.21 -4.13
N LYS A 148 -3.90 -12.94 -3.09
CA LYS A 148 -4.71 -11.73 -3.07
C LYS A 148 -3.94 -10.47 -2.68
N GLU A 149 -3.15 -10.53 -1.61
CA GLU A 149 -2.50 -9.35 -1.01
C GLU A 149 -1.07 -9.14 -1.49
N ILE A 150 -0.32 -10.24 -1.70
CA ILE A 150 1.10 -10.20 -2.07
C ILE A 150 1.26 -10.21 -3.59
N ARG A 151 0.53 -11.07 -4.30
CA ARG A 151 0.58 -11.14 -5.77
C ARG A 151 -0.43 -10.21 -6.45
N GLY A 152 -1.38 -9.68 -5.69
CA GLY A 152 -2.34 -8.69 -6.18
C GLY A 152 -3.33 -9.22 -7.22
N LEU A 153 -3.55 -10.53 -7.27
CA LEU A 153 -4.46 -11.13 -8.25
C LEU A 153 -5.91 -10.69 -8.01
N SER A 154 -6.66 -10.55 -9.09
CA SER A 154 -8.11 -10.38 -9.07
C SER A 154 -8.80 -11.67 -8.61
N TRP A 155 -10.05 -11.55 -8.16
CA TRP A 155 -10.80 -12.74 -7.74
C TRP A 155 -11.10 -13.69 -8.89
N GLN A 156 -11.19 -13.18 -10.12
CA GLN A 156 -11.35 -13.99 -11.32
C GLN A 156 -10.07 -14.76 -11.62
N GLU A 157 -8.91 -14.12 -11.55
CA GLU A 157 -7.61 -14.79 -11.74
C GLU A 157 -7.36 -15.87 -10.69
N ILE A 158 -7.73 -15.63 -9.42
CA ILE A 158 -7.60 -16.64 -8.37
C ILE A 158 -8.55 -17.83 -8.63
N ALA A 159 -9.79 -17.57 -9.05
CA ALA A 159 -10.76 -18.62 -9.37
C ALA A 159 -10.37 -19.48 -10.59
N SER A 160 -9.47 -18.96 -11.44
CA SER A 160 -8.91 -19.68 -12.59
C SER A 160 -7.69 -20.54 -12.25
N LEU A 161 -7.15 -20.47 -11.02
CA LEU A 161 -6.06 -21.34 -10.58
C LEU A 161 -6.58 -22.76 -10.33
N GLU A 162 -5.77 -23.77 -10.65
CA GLU A 162 -6.13 -25.20 -10.47
C GLU A 162 -6.61 -25.50 -9.04
N GLU A 163 -5.99 -24.90 -8.03
CA GLU A 163 -6.35 -25.06 -6.61
C GLU A 163 -7.75 -24.52 -6.25
N TYR A 164 -8.30 -23.58 -7.03
CA TYR A 164 -9.58 -22.93 -6.75
C TYR A 164 -10.58 -23.08 -7.90
N GLN A 165 -10.31 -24.00 -8.83
CA GLN A 165 -11.13 -24.21 -10.00
C GLN A 165 -12.56 -24.61 -9.58
N GLY A 166 -13.55 -23.92 -10.15
CA GLY A 166 -14.97 -24.12 -9.81
C GLY A 166 -15.46 -23.31 -8.60
N ILE A 167 -14.58 -22.62 -7.87
CA ILE A 167 -14.99 -21.74 -6.76
C ILE A 167 -15.34 -20.35 -7.31
N LYS A 168 -16.52 -19.86 -6.96
CA LYS A 168 -16.97 -18.52 -7.39
C LYS A 168 -16.13 -17.41 -6.74
N PRO A 169 -15.80 -16.32 -7.46
CA PRO A 169 -15.11 -15.14 -6.91
C PRO A 169 -15.72 -14.58 -5.61
N SER A 170 -17.05 -14.63 -5.48
CA SER A 170 -17.77 -14.19 -4.27
C SER A 170 -17.48 -15.08 -3.04
N ALA A 171 -17.31 -16.39 -3.24
CA ALA A 171 -16.94 -17.32 -2.19
C ALA A 171 -15.50 -17.09 -1.72
N LEU A 172 -14.56 -16.85 -2.65
CA LEU A 172 -13.17 -16.50 -2.32
C LEU A 172 -13.08 -15.22 -1.49
N ARG A 173 -13.89 -14.21 -1.82
CA ARG A 173 -13.98 -12.97 -1.05
C ARG A 173 -14.43 -13.23 0.38
N LYS A 174 -15.52 -13.97 0.58
CA LYS A 174 -16.01 -14.36 1.92
C LYS A 174 -14.98 -15.20 2.67
N ARG A 175 -14.25 -16.06 1.98
CA ARG A 175 -13.19 -16.88 2.57
C ARG A 175 -12.07 -16.00 3.12
N LYS A 176 -11.60 -15.02 2.34
CA LYS A 176 -10.63 -14.01 2.82
C LYS A 176 -11.15 -13.22 4.01
N GLU A 177 -12.40 -12.77 4.00
CA GLU A 177 -12.98 -12.03 5.15
C GLU A 177 -12.91 -12.85 6.44
N ARG A 178 -13.22 -14.15 6.37
CA ARG A 178 -13.10 -15.06 7.52
C ARG A 178 -11.66 -15.24 7.97
N ILE A 179 -10.71 -15.32 7.04
CA ILE A 179 -9.29 -15.44 7.35
C ILE A 179 -8.79 -14.18 8.06
N ILE A 180 -9.17 -12.99 7.59
CA ILE A 180 -8.84 -11.72 8.26
C ILE A 180 -9.42 -11.70 9.67
N LYS A 181 -10.67 -12.13 9.85
CA LYS A 181 -11.28 -12.22 11.18
C LYS A 181 -10.48 -13.12 12.12
N LYS A 182 -10.05 -14.30 11.66
CA LYS A 182 -9.18 -15.21 12.44
C LYS A 182 -7.83 -14.56 12.78
N LEU A 183 -7.21 -13.84 11.84
CA LEU A 183 -5.97 -13.12 12.11
C LEU A 183 -6.16 -12.06 13.21
N CYS A 184 -7.26 -11.31 13.16
CA CYS A 184 -7.58 -10.34 14.20
C CYS A 184 -7.80 -11.02 15.57
N GLU A 185 -8.48 -12.17 15.62
CA GLU A 185 -8.65 -12.94 16.86
C GLU A 185 -7.29 -13.39 17.44
N PHE A 186 -6.35 -13.83 16.60
CA PHE A 186 -5.02 -14.23 17.05
C PHE A 186 -4.11 -13.08 17.47
N CYS A 187 -4.27 -11.87 16.91
CA CYS A 187 -3.48 -10.70 17.31
C CYS A 187 -3.99 -10.02 18.59
N HIS A 188 -5.21 -10.32 19.05
CA HIS A 188 -5.81 -9.78 20.28
C HIS A 188 -5.94 -10.83 21.40
N SER A 189 -5.35 -12.03 21.23
CA SER A 189 -5.26 -13.09 22.24
C SER A 189 -3.91 -13.05 22.93
#